data_AF-A0A671M447-F1
#
_entry.id   AF-A0A671M447-F1
#
_cell.length_a   1.000
_cell.length_b   1.000
_cell.length_c   1.000
_cell.angle_alpha   90.00
_cell.angle_beta   90.00
_cell.angle_gamma   90.00
#
_symmetry.space_group_name_H-M   'P 1'
#
loop_
_entity.id
_entity.type
_entity.pdbx_description
1 polymer ?
#
loop_
_entity_poly.entity_id
_entity_poly.type
_entity_poly.pdbx_seq_one_letter_code
_entity_poly.pdbx_strand_id
1 'polypeptide(L)' 'MSGNLKQIDAGSGSVVGVNNLNEVFILEDNIFTKINISLKHFSVGPAGQLGVNTANNIFKFQSGSFIHLWSLLIFHPTC' A
#
# COMPACT_ATOMS: atom_id res chain seq x y z
N MET A 1 -4.71 -19.13 -6.59
CA MET A 1 -4.47 -18.71 -5.20
C MET A 1 -5.74 -18.10 -4.63
N SER A 2 -6.36 -18.73 -3.62
CA SER A 2 -7.33 -18.04 -2.77
C SER A 2 -6.51 -17.23 -1.75
N GLY A 3 -6.41 -15.92 -1.96
CA GLY A 3 -5.56 -15.04 -1.17
C GLY A 3 -6.09 -14.91 0.26
N ASN A 4 -5.35 -15.43 1.23
CA ASN A 4 -5.63 -15.21 2.66
C ASN A 4 -5.05 -13.85 3.07
N LEU A 5 -5.76 -12.77 2.78
CA LEU A 5 -5.40 -11.43 3.23
C LEU A 5 -5.77 -11.26 4.71
N LYS A 6 -4.91 -10.58 5.46
CA LYS A 6 -5.20 -10.15 6.84
C LYS A 6 -5.76 -8.75 6.93
N GLN A 7 -5.52 -7.94 5.89
CA GLN A 7 -6.03 -6.59 5.75
C GLN A 7 -6.27 -6.29 4.27
N ILE A 8 -7.35 -5.55 4.00
CA ILE A 8 -7.77 -5.08 2.67
C ILE A 8 -8.19 -3.61 2.79
N ASP A 9 -7.97 -2.83 1.74
CA ASP A 9 -8.46 -1.46 1.62
C ASP A 9 -8.92 -1.19 0.18
N ALA A 10 -9.93 -0.34 0.01
CA ALA A 10 -10.54 -0.02 -1.27
C ALA A 10 -10.83 1.47 -1.39
N GLY A 11 -10.34 2.09 -2.46
CA GLY A 11 -10.42 3.54 -2.65
C GLY A 11 -9.89 3.95 -4.01
N SER A 12 -10.44 5.05 -4.55
CA SER A 12 -10.03 5.61 -5.86
C SER A 12 -10.02 4.60 -7.02
N GLY A 13 -10.95 3.63 -7.01
CA GLY A 13 -11.04 2.59 -8.06
C GLY A 13 -9.97 1.48 -7.97
N SER A 14 -9.20 1.43 -6.89
CA SER A 14 -8.22 0.37 -6.61
C SER A 14 -8.62 -0.41 -5.37
N VAL A 15 -8.22 -1.68 -5.32
CA VAL A 15 -8.31 -2.52 -4.12
C VAL A 15 -6.93 -3.08 -3.84
N VAL A 16 -6.52 -2.98 -2.59
CA VAL A 16 -5.19 -3.41 -2.16
C VAL A 16 -5.29 -4.22 -0.87
N GLY A 17 -4.25 -4.98 -0.54
CA GLY A 17 -4.22 -5.68 0.72
C GLY A 17 -2.88 -6.33 1.03
N VAL A 18 -2.80 -6.88 2.23
CA VAL A 18 -1.63 -7.61 2.70
C VAL A 18 -2.03 -8.92 3.36
N ASN A 19 -1.15 -9.92 3.31
CA ASN A 19 -1.36 -11.21 3.99
C ASN A 19 -0.54 -11.34 5.29
N ASN A 20 -0.64 -12.50 5.94
CA ASN A 20 0.10 -12.80 7.18
C ASN A 20 1.62 -12.74 7.03
N LEU A 21 2.15 -12.95 5.82
CA LEU A 21 3.58 -12.87 5.50
C LEU A 21 4.04 -11.43 5.18
N ASN A 22 3.16 -10.43 5.32
CA ASN A 22 3.39 -9.04 4.93
C ASN A 22 3.64 -8.88 3.42
N GLU A 23 3.20 -9.84 2.60
CA GLU A 23 3.21 -9.71 1.15
C GLU A 23 2.09 -8.77 0.73
N VAL A 24 2.38 -7.91 -0.24
CA VAL A 24 1.50 -6.85 -0.71
C VAL A 24 0.84 -7.25 -2.01
N PHE A 25 -0.46 -6.99 -2.12
CA PHE A 25 -1.26 -7.31 -3.28
C PHE A 25 -2.07 -6.11 -3.77
N ILE A 26 -2.22 -5.99 -5.08
CA ILE A 26 -3.17 -5.10 -5.75
C ILE A 26 -4.14 -5.96 -6.56
N LEU A 27 -5.41 -5.60 -6.55
CA LEU A 27 -6.42 -6.21 -7.39
C LEU A 27 -6.33 -5.62 -8.81
N GLU A 28 -5.89 -6.44 -9.76
CA GLU A 28 -5.79 -6.13 -11.18
C GLU A 28 -6.53 -7.23 -11.95
N ASP A 29 -7.42 -6.86 -12.88
CA ASP A 29 -8.20 -7.82 -13.67
C ASP A 29 -8.90 -8.92 -12.83
N ASN A 30 -9.42 -8.54 -11.66
CA ASN A 30 -10.04 -9.41 -10.67
C ASN A 30 -9.10 -10.46 -10.03
N ILE A 31 -7.79 -10.25 -10.12
CA ILE A 31 -6.75 -11.11 -9.54
C ILE A 31 -5.88 -10.28 -8.60
N PHE A 32 -5.61 -10.81 -7.40
CA PHE A 32 -4.64 -10.20 -6.49
C PHE A 32 -3.21 -10.49 -6.97
N THR A 33 -2.58 -9.51 -7.60
CA THR A 33 -1.19 -9.54 -8.07
C THR A 33 -0.26 -9.11 -6.96
N LYS A 34 0.78 -9.92 -6.68
CA LYS A 34 1.79 -9.61 -5.65
C LYS A 34 2.77 -8.55 -6.15
N ILE A 35 3.11 -7.59 -5.28
CA ILE A 35 4.17 -6.60 -5.50
C ILE A 35 5.39 -6.91 -4.63
N ASN A 36 6.59 -6.63 -5.15
CA ASN A 36 7.86 -6.91 -4.48
C ASN A 36 8.21 -5.86 -3.40
N ILE A 37 7.40 -5.82 -2.33
CA ILE A 37 7.65 -5.05 -1.11
C ILE A 37 6.98 -5.75 0.09
N SER A 38 7.47 -5.48 1.30
CA SER A 38 6.92 -6.03 2.53
C SER A 38 6.24 -4.95 3.38
N LEU A 39 4.92 -5.03 3.53
CA LEU A 39 4.11 -4.10 4.34
C LEU A 39 3.18 -4.87 5.28
N LYS A 40 3.00 -4.37 6.50
CA LYS A 40 2.04 -4.92 7.47
C LYS A 40 0.64 -4.33 7.34
N HIS A 41 0.52 -3.19 6.66
CA HIS A 41 -0.73 -2.52 6.34
C HIS A 41 -0.54 -1.71 5.05
N PHE A 42 -1.51 -1.76 4.15
CA PHE A 42 -1.49 -1.06 2.87
C PHE A 42 -2.85 -0.42 2.59
N SER A 43 -2.84 0.85 2.22
CA SER A 43 -4.04 1.68 2.06
C SER A 43 -4.01 2.43 0.74
N VAL A 44 -5.20 2.69 0.20
CA VAL A 44 -5.40 3.43 -1.05
C VAL A 44 -6.58 4.39 -0.94
N GLY A 45 -6.41 5.60 -1.48
CA GLY A 45 -7.47 6.59 -1.52
C GLY A 45 -7.08 7.83 -2.33
N PRO A 46 -7.82 8.95 -2.21
CA PRO A 46 -7.53 10.17 -2.97
C PRO A 46 -6.12 10.73 -2.75
N ALA A 47 -5.49 10.44 -1.60
CA ALA A 47 -4.13 10.85 -1.27
C ALA A 47 -3.02 9.97 -1.91
N GLY A 48 -3.43 8.92 -2.65
CA GLY A 48 -2.55 7.92 -3.26
C GLY A 48 -2.51 6.60 -2.47
N GLN A 49 -1.48 5.81 -2.71
CA GLN A 49 -1.25 4.53 -2.05
C GLN A 49 -0.17 4.67 -0.98
N LEU A 50 -0.49 4.31 0.26
CA LEU A 50 0.41 4.40 1.41
C LEU A 50 0.47 3.09 2.17
N GLY A 51 1.63 2.76 2.72
CA GLY A 51 1.80 1.56 3.51
C GLY A 51 2.82 1.72 4.62
N VAL A 52 2.78 0.81 5.59
CA VAL A 52 3.77 0.74 6.66
C VAL A 52 4.38 -0.66 6.73
N ASN A 53 5.70 -0.74 6.95
CA ASN A 53 6.38 -2.03 7.16
C ASN A 53 6.36 -2.44 8.64
N THR A 54 6.95 -3.60 8.94
CA THR A 54 7.06 -4.13 10.32
C THR A 54 7.89 -3.24 11.24
N ALA A 55 8.87 -2.50 10.69
CA ALA A 55 9.68 -1.51 11.40
C ALA A 55 8.99 -0.14 11.57
N ASN A 56 7.70 -0.02 11.22
CA ASN A 56 6.92 1.23 11.26
C ASN A 56 7.43 2.34 10.31
N ASN A 57 8.26 2.01 9.32
CA ASN A 57 8.60 2.94 8.24
C ASN A 57 7.39 3.13 7.33
N ILE A 58 7.15 4.38 6.93
CA ILE A 58 6.02 4.77 6.09
C ILE A 58 6.50 4.82 4.64
N PHE A 59 5.74 4.25 3.71
CA PHE A 59 6.03 4.27 2.29
C PHE A 59 4.86 4.88 1.53
N LYS A 60 5.16 5.64 0.48
CA LYS A 60 4.17 6.12 -0.49
C LYS A 60 4.55 5.68 -1.88
N PHE A 61 3.59 5.14 -2.63
CA PHE A 61 3.79 4.80 -4.03
C PHE A 61 3.76 6.07 -4.87
N GLN A 62 4.86 6.36 -5.58
CA GLN A 62 5.00 7.51 -6.48
C GLN A 62 5.88 7.10 -7.66
N SER A 63 5.53 7.55 -8.86
CA SER A 63 6.34 7.33 -10.07
C SER A 63 6.71 5.86 -10.33
N GLY A 64 5.80 4.92 -10.01
CA GLY A 64 6.00 3.49 -10.24
C GLY A 64 6.81 2.76 -9.15
N SER A 65 7.10 3.40 -8.01
CA SER A 65 7.86 2.77 -6.93
C SER A 65 7.44 3.26 -5.54
N PHE A 66 7.70 2.44 -4.51
CA PHE A 66 7.50 2.84 -3.12
C PHE A 66 8.68 3.65 -2.61
N ILE A 67 8.41 4.88 -2.20
CA ILE A 67 9.40 5.79 -1.62
C ILE A 67 9.21 5.80 -0.10
N HIS A 68 10.30 5.60 0.65
CA HIS A 68 10.29 5.74 2.11
C HIS A 68 10.08 7.20 2.48
N LEU A 69 9.01 7.47 3.22
CA LEU A 69 8.76 8.76 3.85
C LEU A 69 9.44 8.75 5.22
N TRP A 70 10.53 9.50 5.35
CA TRP A 70 11.09 9.79 6.67
C TRP A 70 10.05 10.57 7.47
N SER A 71 9.81 10.13 8.71
CA SER A 71 8.82 10.75 9.58
C SER A 71 9.12 12.25 9.70
N LEU A 72 8.11 13.05 9.34
CA LEU A 72 8.06 14.53 9.29
C LEU A 72 8.25 15.13 7.88
N LEU A 73 7.19 15.84 7.42
CA LEU A 73 7.04 16.67 6.20
C LEU A 73 6.76 15.94 4.88
N ILE A 74 5.47 15.66 4.57
CA ILE A 74 4.81 16.20 3.35
C ILE A 74 3.28 16.19 3.51
N PHE A 75 2.74 17.06 4.38
CA PHE A 75 1.52 17.78 3.99
C PHE A 75 2.04 19.02 3.27
N HIS A 76 2.09 19.00 1.95
CA HIS A 76 2.09 20.26 1.21
C HIS A 76 0.64 20.74 1.27
N PRO A 77 0.29 21.79 2.04
CA PRO A 77 -1.02 22.37 1.92
C PRO A 77 -1.03 23.04 0.54
N THR A 78 -1.74 22.47 -0.42
CA THR A 78 -2.13 23.25 -1.58
C THR A 78 -3.09 24.32 -1.07
N CYS A 79 -2.64 25.58 -1.14
CA CYS A 79 -3.51 26.76 -1.04
C CYS A 79 -4.69 26.67 -2.00
#